data_AF-A0A1V6HFC0-F1
#
_entry.id   AF-A0A1V6HFC0-F1
#
_cell.length_a   1.000
_cell.length_b   1.000
_cell.length_c   1.000
_cell.angle_alpha   90.00
_cell.angle_beta   90.00
_cell.angle_gamma   90.00
#
_symmetry.space_group_name_H-M   'P 1'
#
loop_
_entity.id
_entity.type
_entity.pdbx_description
1 polymer ?
#
loop_
_entity_poly.entity_id
_entity_poly.type
_entity_poly.pdbx_seq_one_letter_code
_entity_poly.pdbx_strand_id
1 'polypeptide(L)'
;MRLRAGETRRLEMPIARPAFLTLLPFLNTPQAEVRLDGKAISTTPIQRLMVRPGAHLLELVRPGGNDSAGHLSTTLTLAAGSETLVTFDLTGNQPLRVREQPAAAP
;
A
#
# COMPACT_ATOMS: atom_id res chain seq x y z
N MET A 1 20.35 40.70 12.02
CA MET A 1 18.98 40.15 11.89
C MET A 1 18.68 39.40 13.19
N ARG A 2 17.67 39.80 13.97
CA ARG A 2 17.44 39.35 15.36
C ARG A 2 16.02 38.77 15.48
N LEU A 3 15.89 37.49 15.81
CA LEU A 3 14.60 36.85 16.12
C LEU A 3 14.10 37.35 17.49
N ARG A 4 12.82 37.75 17.60
CA ARG A 4 12.20 38.21 18.87
C ARG A 4 11.61 37.02 19.64
N ALA A 5 11.86 36.98 20.95
CA ALA A 5 11.21 36.04 21.86
C ALA A 5 9.70 36.35 21.94
N GLY A 6 8.85 35.34 21.74
CA GLY A 6 7.38 35.45 21.83
C GLY A 6 6.62 35.26 20.51
N GLU A 7 7.31 35.04 19.38
CA GLU A 7 6.63 34.74 18.10
C GLU A 7 6.19 33.27 18.07
N THR A 8 4.96 33.01 18.54
CA THR A 8 4.31 31.72 18.34
C THR A 8 3.89 31.60 16.88
N ARG A 9 4.66 30.87 16.08
CA ARG A 9 4.24 30.47 14.72
C ARG A 9 3.35 29.25 14.82
N ARG A 10 2.07 29.42 14.46
CA ARG A 10 1.13 28.31 14.31
C ARG A 10 1.53 27.53 13.06
N LEU A 11 2.17 26.38 13.25
CA LEU A 11 2.38 25.44 12.17
C LEU A 11 1.04 24.74 11.92
N GLU A 12 0.32 25.16 10.89
CA GLU A 12 -0.82 24.40 10.39
C GLU A 12 -0.26 23.16 9.70
N MET A 13 -0.09 22.07 10.45
CA MET A 13 0.08 20.75 9.88
C MET A 13 -1.32 20.24 9.55
N PRO A 14 -1.79 20.27 8.28
CA PRO A 14 -3.00 19.54 7.95
C PRO A 14 -2.77 18.08 8.32
N ILE A 15 -3.57 17.56 9.26
CA ILE A 15 -3.54 16.16 9.65
C ILE A 15 -4.12 15.39 8.45
N ALA A 16 -3.27 15.07 7.48
CA ALA A 16 -3.64 14.26 6.34
C ALA A 16 -4.02 12.87 6.87
N ARG A 17 -5.27 12.45 6.62
CA ARG A 17 -5.71 11.11 6.99
C ARG A 17 -4.86 10.09 6.24
N PRO A 18 -4.34 9.04 6.91
CA PRO A 18 -3.60 8.00 6.21
C PRO A 18 -4.53 7.25 5.25
N ALA A 19 -3.93 6.57 4.28
CA ALA A 19 -4.58 5.52 3.52
C ALA A 19 -4.20 4.15 4.11
N PHE A 20 -5.01 3.14 3.85
CA PHE A 20 -4.73 1.76 4.28
C PHE A 20 -4.71 0.82 3.07
N LEU A 21 -3.81 -0.16 3.10
CA LEU A 21 -3.69 -1.18 2.07
C LEU A 21 -3.80 -2.58 2.70
N THR A 22 -4.71 -3.39 2.17
CA THR A 22 -4.85 -4.81 2.51
C THR A 22 -4.55 -5.65 1.26
N LEU A 23 -3.65 -6.62 1.38
CA LEU A 23 -3.18 -7.47 0.29
C LEU A 23 -3.46 -8.93 0.60
N LEU A 24 -4.33 -9.56 -0.19
CA LEU A 24 -4.73 -10.96 0.00
C LEU A 24 -4.48 -11.77 -1.28
N PRO A 25 -3.83 -12.94 -1.21
CA PRO A 25 -3.80 -13.87 -2.33
C PRO A 25 -5.20 -14.46 -2.58
N PHE A 26 -5.50 -14.86 -3.82
CA PHE A 26 -6.61 -15.78 -4.10
C PHE A 26 -6.36 -17.14 -3.44
N LEU A 27 -7.43 -17.94 -3.28
CA LEU A 27 -7.30 -19.29 -2.75
C LEU A 27 -6.30 -20.10 -3.60
N ASN A 28 -5.42 -20.84 -2.94
CA ASN A 28 -4.35 -21.64 -3.54
C ASN A 28 -3.28 -20.83 -4.31
N THR A 29 -3.27 -19.49 -4.22
CA THR A 29 -2.16 -18.66 -4.71
C THR A 29 -1.03 -18.66 -3.67
N PRO A 30 0.24 -18.83 -4.08
CA PRO A 30 1.39 -18.69 -3.18
C PRO A 30 1.46 -17.32 -2.51
N GLN A 31 2.11 -17.27 -1.33
CA GLN A 31 2.47 -16.00 -0.71
C GLN A 31 3.43 -15.21 -1.62
N ALA A 32 3.40 -13.89 -1.50
CA ALA A 32 4.27 -12.97 -2.22
C ALA A 32 5.09 -12.12 -1.24
N GLU A 33 6.32 -11.81 -1.61
CA GLU A 33 7.05 -10.65 -1.12
C GLU A 33 6.40 -9.38 -1.69
N VAL A 34 6.19 -8.40 -0.83
CA VAL A 34 5.53 -7.14 -1.16
C VAL A 34 6.57 -6.03 -1.17
N ARG A 35 6.65 -5.33 -2.29
CA ARG A 35 7.40 -4.07 -2.40
C ARG A 35 6.44 -2.95 -2.76
N LEU A 36 6.64 -1.80 -2.11
CA LEU A 36 5.91 -0.58 -2.40
C LEU A 36 6.91 0.51 -2.72
N ASP A 37 6.76 1.14 -3.88
CA ASP A 37 7.69 2.14 -4.42
C ASP A 37 9.15 1.65 -4.42
N GLY A 38 9.35 0.39 -4.83
CA GLY A 38 10.66 -0.27 -4.86
C GLY A 38 11.19 -0.75 -3.50
N LYS A 39 10.57 -0.38 -2.37
CA LYS A 39 10.98 -0.79 -1.02
C LYS A 39 10.27 -2.06 -0.57
N ALA A 40 11.03 -3.07 -0.14
CA ALA A 40 10.48 -4.26 0.50
C ALA A 40 9.77 -3.91 1.82
N ILE A 41 8.51 -4.31 1.94
CA ILE A 41 7.66 -4.02 3.10
C ILE A 41 7.51 -5.25 3.99
N SER A 42 6.97 -6.35 3.44
CA SER A 42 6.71 -7.61 4.15
C SER A 42 6.30 -8.71 3.15
N THR A 43 5.75 -9.82 3.64
CA THR A 43 5.11 -10.88 2.85
C THR A 43 3.59 -10.89 3.04
N THR A 44 2.85 -11.34 2.03
CA THR A 44 1.38 -11.47 2.09
C THR A 44 0.95 -12.70 2.90
N PRO A 45 -0.23 -12.70 3.56
CA PRO A 45 -1.23 -11.64 3.56
C PRO A 45 -0.83 -10.45 4.43
N ILE A 46 -1.19 -9.24 3.99
CA ILE A 46 -1.01 -8.00 4.77
C ILE A 46 -2.38 -7.39 5.03
N GLN A 47 -2.66 -7.05 6.29
CA GLN A 47 -3.89 -6.40 6.69
C GLN A 47 -3.62 -4.97 7.15
N ARG A 48 -4.39 -4.02 6.62
CA ARG A 48 -4.42 -2.61 7.03
C ARG A 48 -3.03 -1.95 7.17
N LEU A 49 -2.15 -2.16 6.18
CA LEU A 49 -0.88 -1.45 6.11
C LEU A 49 -1.15 0.05 5.98
N MET A 50 -0.66 0.84 6.93
CA MET A 50 -0.74 2.29 6.86
C MET A 50 0.23 2.81 5.81
N VAL A 51 -0.28 3.61 4.88
CA VAL A 51 0.45 4.15 3.74
C VAL A 51 0.10 5.61 3.53
N ARG A 52 1.04 6.35 2.94
CA ARG A 52 0.75 7.74 2.55
C ARG A 52 -0.34 7.71 1.47
N PRO A 53 -1.29 8.64 1.47
CA PRO A 53 -2.21 8.78 0.34
C PRO A 53 -1.45 9.19 -0.92
N GLY A 54 -1.91 8.70 -2.08
CA GLY A 54 -1.31 9.03 -3.38
C GLY A 54 -1.10 7.82 -4.28
N ALA A 55 -0.38 8.05 -5.38
CA ALA A 55 -0.01 6.99 -6.31
C ALA A 55 1.20 6.21 -5.77
N HIS A 56 1.10 4.89 -5.81
CA HIS A 56 2.13 3.96 -5.38
C HIS A 56 2.34 2.86 -6.41
N LEU A 57 3.60 2.45 -6.59
CA LEU A 57 3.92 1.26 -7.37
C LEU A 57 3.89 0.05 -6.43
N LEU A 58 2.96 -0.87 -6.64
CA LEU A 58 2.90 -2.16 -5.95
C LEU A 58 3.58 -3.22 -6.80
N GLU A 59 4.57 -3.89 -6.22
CA GLU A 59 5.21 -5.07 -6.80
C GLU A 59 4.99 -6.26 -5.87
N LEU A 60 4.53 -7.38 -6.42
CA LEU A 60 4.35 -8.65 -5.74
C LEU A 60 5.25 -9.69 -6.41
N VAL A 61 6.09 -10.35 -5.61
CA VAL A 61 7.09 -11.30 -6.13
C VAL A 61 6.97 -12.62 -5.39
N ARG A 62 6.95 -13.75 -6.11
CA ARG A 62 7.04 -15.08 -5.49
C ARG A 62 8.38 -15.21 -4.76
N PRO A 63 8.40 -15.61 -3.48
CA PRO A 63 9.65 -15.86 -2.75
C PRO A 63 10.55 -16.84 -3.50
N GLY A 64 11.82 -16.47 -3.70
CA GLY A 64 12.82 -17.30 -4.38
C GLY A 64 12.60 -17.50 -5.90
N GLY A 65 11.65 -16.79 -6.51
CA GLY A 65 11.37 -16.86 -7.94
C GLY A 65 12.24 -15.90 -8.75
N ASN A 66 12.86 -16.40 -9.83
CA ASN A 66 13.63 -15.60 -10.80
C ASN A 66 12.88 -15.44 -12.13
N ASP A 67 11.66 -15.97 -12.22
CA ASP A 67 10.86 -16.07 -13.43
C ASP A 67 9.76 -14.98 -13.49
N SER A 68 9.52 -14.45 -14.69
CA SER A 68 8.50 -13.41 -14.92
C SER A 68 7.08 -13.88 -14.56
N ALA A 69 6.84 -15.19 -14.54
CA ALA A 69 5.57 -15.79 -14.16
C ALA A 69 5.26 -15.70 -12.64
N GLY A 70 6.21 -15.28 -11.81
CA GLY A 70 6.03 -15.07 -10.37
C GLY A 70 5.94 -13.61 -9.95
N HIS A 71 5.80 -12.68 -10.90
CA HIS A 71 5.88 -11.24 -10.64
C HIS A 71 4.62 -10.50 -11.13
N LEU A 72 4.07 -9.64 -10.28
CA LEU A 72 3.00 -8.70 -10.64
C LEU A 72 3.42 -7.28 -10.26
N SER A 73 3.30 -6.33 -11.20
CA SER A 73 3.56 -4.92 -10.96
C SER A 73 2.35 -4.08 -11.41
N THR A 74 1.86 -3.21 -10.53
CA THR A 74 0.70 -2.34 -10.82
C THR A 74 0.78 -1.03 -10.04
N THR A 75 0.25 0.04 -10.63
CA THR A 75 0.11 1.34 -9.95
C THR A 75 -1.23 1.39 -9.23
N LEU A 76 -1.21 1.75 -7.95
CA LEU A 76 -2.40 1.95 -7.12
C LEU A 76 -2.49 3.41 -6.71
N THR A 77 -3.69 3.99 -6.78
CA THR A 77 -3.99 5.28 -6.14
C THR A 77 -4.67 5.01 -4.81
N LEU A 78 -4.03 5.35 -3.71
CA LEU A 78 -4.52 5.11 -2.36
C LEU A 78 -5.14 6.40 -1.80
N ALA A 79 -6.46 6.40 -1.60
CA ALA A 79 -7.17 7.58 -1.14
C ALA A 79 -7.05 7.82 0.37
N ALA A 80 -6.90 9.08 0.77
CA ALA A 80 -6.81 9.48 2.16
C ALA A 80 -8.09 9.11 2.93
N GLY A 81 -7.94 8.43 4.08
CA GLY A 81 -9.08 7.96 4.87
C GLY A 81 -9.82 6.76 4.28
N SER A 82 -9.30 6.14 3.22
CA SER A 82 -9.83 4.91 2.63
C SER A 82 -8.93 3.71 2.93
N GLU A 83 -9.51 2.53 2.84
CA GLU A 83 -8.81 1.25 2.76
C GLU A 83 -8.97 0.67 1.34
N THR A 84 -7.85 0.37 0.70
CA THR A 84 -7.79 -0.34 -0.57
C THR A 84 -7.48 -1.81 -0.30
N LEU A 85 -8.41 -2.69 -0.64
CA LEU A 85 -8.24 -4.14 -0.65
C LEU A 85 -7.81 -4.59 -2.04
N VAL A 86 -6.69 -5.30 -2.12
CA VAL A 86 -6.19 -5.92 -3.34
C VAL A 86 -6.22 -7.43 -3.17
N THR A 87 -6.89 -8.12 -4.09
CA THR A 87 -6.83 -9.57 -4.23
C THR A 87 -6.09 -9.93 -5.50
N PHE A 88 -5.05 -10.75 -5.40
CA PHE A 88 -4.14 -11.04 -6.51
C PHE A 88 -3.90 -12.54 -6.69
N ASP A 89 -3.51 -12.93 -7.90
CA ASP A 89 -3.06 -14.26 -8.25
C ASP A 89 -1.76 -14.18 -9.06
N LEU A 90 -0.66 -14.63 -8.48
CA LEU A 90 0.64 -14.67 -9.16
C LEU A 90 0.73 -15.77 -10.21
N THR A 91 -0.22 -16.71 -10.27
CA THR A 91 -0.26 -17.75 -11.31
C THR A 91 -0.94 -17.28 -12.60
N GLY A 92 -1.57 -16.09 -12.59
CA GLY A 92 -2.24 -15.51 -13.74
C GLY A 92 -3.60 -16.15 -14.07
N ASN A 93 -4.11 -17.06 -13.23
CA ASN A 93 -5.41 -17.72 -13.44
C ASN A 93 -6.59 -16.83 -13.04
N GLN A 94 -6.36 -15.82 -12.19
CA GLN A 94 -7.36 -14.84 -11.78
C GLN A 94 -6.88 -13.41 -12.06
N PRO A 95 -7.77 -12.51 -12.49
CA PRO A 95 -7.42 -11.11 -12.64
C PRO A 95 -7.21 -10.45 -11.27
N LEU A 96 -6.32 -9.45 -11.22
CA LEU A 96 -6.18 -8.57 -10.08
C LEU A 96 -7.52 -7.89 -9.75
N ARG A 97 -7.95 -7.95 -8.50
CA ARG A 97 -9.13 -7.23 -7.99
C ARG A 97 -8.70 -6.15 -7.02
N VAL A 98 -9.20 -4.94 -7.25
CA VAL A 98 -8.97 -3.79 -6.37
C VAL A 98 -10.32 -3.27 -5.91
N ARG A 99 -10.50 -3.11 -4.61
CA ARG A 99 -11.70 -2.54 -4.00
C ARG A 99 -11.30 -1.46 -3.01
N GLU A 100 -11.85 -0.27 -3.17
CA GLU A 100 -11.72 0.81 -2.20
C GLU A 100 -12.96 0.87 -1.31
N GLN A 101 -12.76 1.11 -0.01
CA GLN A 101 -13.84 1.40 0.93
C GLN A 101 -13.38 2.49 1.91
N PRO A 102 -14.30 3.25 2.54
CA PRO A 102 -13.94 4.11 3.66
C PRO A 102 -13.23 3.30 4.75
N ALA A 103 -12.13 3.83 5.29
CA ALA A 103 -11.48 3.18 6.40
C ALA A 103 -12.43 3.18 7.61
N ALA A 104 -12.66 2.00 8.19
CA ALA A 104 -13.42 1.92 9.43
C ALA A 104 -12.71 2.77 10.51
N ALA A 105 -13.50 3.51 11.28
CA ALA A 105 -12.98 4.18 12.46
C ALA A 105 -12.33 3.13 13.39
N PRO A 106 -11.17 3.45 14.01
CA PRO A 106 -10.51 2.56 14.94
C PRO A 106 -11.38 2.21 16.15
#